data_AF-V4PGA7-F1
#
_entry.id   AF-V4PGA7-F1
#
_cell.length_a   1.000
_cell.length_b   1.000
_cell.length_c   1.000
_cell.angle_alpha   90.00
_cell.angle_beta   90.00
_cell.angle_gamma   90.00
#
_symmetry.space_group_name_H-M   'P 1'
#
loop_
_entity.id
_entity.type
_entity.pdbx_description
1 polymer ?
#
loop_
_entity_poly.entity_id
_entity_poly.type
_entity_poly.pdbx_seq_one_letter_code
_entity_poly.pdbx_strand_id
1 'polypeptide(L)'
;MKNAFGNNLSGRPNVYRAAAWVRVLAGITLIGSLVVLGLVWLSGDTTLLSFLAIVAVVVMCGAGAVLRRRLSVWPDRFEFQGLFRRFSGRRDELLGYRTTSSRYGSYLHFHLKDGRRFTLPDYRSQAGLSTWLADVTDLDARDKAEYEAGLIANDAFGSDPAQRKRAIALQRQLLTGINIAGCACGAWLAFYPHPLLYARLACAAVFVAVLVMAALSNGRWALMWDIKNPKLKLAPAFLVPALALGFSFFVNDDVLDKMAAATPGLAMAAVVMGLVILIDRKIAFPAVLWTAAIVGAGAWGGVLLYNEAQDTTPPTVYRTVVVDKRINEGRRSTSYYVDVAAWGPADMPASLKVDYAVYERATTGQALCLRLHKGALGYRWIDYDCAAGPAAG
;
A
#
# COMPACT_ATOMS: atom_id res chain seq x y z
N MET A 1 28.35 -5.55 -35.80
CA MET A 1 27.06 -6.22 -35.46
C MET A 1 25.91 -5.92 -36.44
N LYS A 2 26.16 -5.54 -37.71
CA LYS A 2 25.11 -5.30 -38.72
C LYS A 2 24.59 -6.55 -39.46
N ASN A 3 25.14 -7.74 -39.21
CA ASN A 3 24.90 -8.91 -40.06
C ASN A 3 23.99 -10.01 -39.46
N ALA A 4 23.50 -9.86 -38.22
CA ALA A 4 22.62 -10.88 -37.62
C ALA A 4 21.14 -10.80 -38.09
N PHE A 5 20.77 -9.72 -38.78
CA PHE A 5 19.45 -9.58 -39.44
C PHE A 5 19.51 -9.89 -40.95
N GLY A 6 20.66 -10.37 -41.44
CA GLY A 6 21.03 -10.30 -42.86
C GLY A 6 20.23 -11.13 -43.85
N ASN A 7 19.63 -12.27 -43.50
CA ASN A 7 19.13 -13.20 -44.53
C ASN A 7 17.70 -13.73 -44.35
N ASN A 8 16.88 -13.16 -43.47
CA ASN A 8 15.48 -13.63 -43.31
C ASN A 8 14.42 -12.52 -43.20
N LEU A 9 14.76 -11.28 -43.57
CA LEU A 9 13.78 -10.18 -43.69
C LEU A 9 13.03 -10.26 -45.04
N SER A 10 12.36 -11.39 -45.29
CA SER A 10 11.10 -11.30 -46.03
C SER A 10 10.26 -10.27 -45.27
N GLY A 11 9.64 -9.27 -45.93
CA GLY A 11 8.89 -8.16 -45.30
C GLY A 11 7.69 -8.56 -44.41
N ARG A 12 7.66 -9.80 -43.93
CA ARG A 12 6.69 -10.37 -43.00
C ARG A 12 7.00 -9.91 -41.57
N PRO A 13 5.99 -9.41 -40.84
CA PRO A 13 6.16 -9.08 -39.43
C PRO A 13 6.43 -10.33 -38.58
N ASN A 14 7.26 -10.17 -37.55
CA ASN A 14 7.25 -11.10 -36.43
C ASN A 14 5.99 -10.87 -35.60
N VAL A 15 5.24 -11.94 -35.33
CA VAL A 15 3.91 -11.85 -34.71
C VAL A 15 3.94 -12.49 -33.33
N TYR A 16 3.84 -11.67 -32.30
CA TYR A 16 3.80 -12.09 -30.91
C TYR A 16 2.35 -12.15 -30.44
N ARG A 17 1.94 -13.33 -29.96
CA ARG A 17 0.60 -13.61 -29.43
C ARG A 17 0.73 -14.31 -28.07
N ALA A 18 -0.39 -14.38 -27.36
CA ALA A 18 -0.49 -15.26 -26.20
C ALA A 18 -0.13 -16.71 -26.58
N ALA A 19 0.49 -17.43 -25.63
CA ALA A 19 0.89 -18.82 -25.81
C ALA A 19 -0.30 -19.67 -26.29
N ALA A 20 -0.02 -20.70 -27.10
CA ALA A 20 -1.07 -21.50 -27.73
C ALA A 20 -2.05 -22.08 -26.70
N TRP A 21 -1.55 -22.62 -25.59
CA TRP A 21 -2.38 -23.16 -24.50
C TRP A 21 -3.28 -22.11 -23.84
N VAL A 22 -2.81 -20.87 -23.68
CA VAL A 22 -3.63 -19.76 -23.14
C VAL A 22 -4.78 -19.42 -24.09
N ARG A 23 -4.53 -19.45 -25.41
CA ARG A 23 -5.57 -19.23 -26.41
C ARG A 23 -6.58 -20.38 -26.44
N VAL A 24 -6.12 -21.62 -26.28
CA VAL A 24 -7.00 -22.80 -26.16
C VAL A 24 -7.87 -22.67 -24.92
N LEU A 25 -7.30 -22.36 -23.75
CA LEU A 25 -8.06 -22.13 -22.53
C LEU A 25 -9.08 -21.02 -22.70
N ALA A 26 -8.69 -19.86 -23.25
CA ALA A 26 -9.61 -18.76 -23.53
C ALA A 26 -10.77 -19.19 -24.44
N GLY A 27 -10.50 -20.02 -25.46
CA GLY A 27 -11.53 -20.61 -26.32
C GLY A 27 -12.49 -21.53 -25.55
N ILE A 28 -11.96 -22.43 -24.71
CA ILE A 28 -12.76 -23.32 -23.86
C ILE A 28 -13.65 -22.51 -22.91
N THR A 29 -13.11 -21.46 -22.27
CA THR A 29 -13.87 -20.63 -21.35
C THR A 29 -15.00 -19.86 -22.06
N LEU A 30 -14.77 -19.44 -23.31
CA LEU A 30 -15.77 -18.76 -24.12
C LEU A 30 -16.93 -19.71 -24.49
N ILE A 31 -16.61 -20.94 -24.88
CA ILE A 31 -17.63 -22.00 -25.14
C ILE A 31 -18.39 -22.31 -23.84
N GLY A 32 -17.70 -22.54 -22.73
CA GLY A 32 -18.32 -22.81 -21.44
C GLY A 32 -19.25 -21.70 -20.96
N SER A 33 -18.88 -20.43 -21.17
CA SER A 33 -19.71 -19.27 -20.83
C SER A 33 -21.00 -19.21 -21.65
N LEU A 34 -20.93 -19.56 -22.95
CA LEU A 34 -22.12 -19.65 -23.81
C LEU A 34 -23.04 -20.80 -23.38
N VAL A 35 -22.48 -21.95 -22.99
CA VAL A 35 -23.27 -23.08 -22.45
C VAL A 35 -23.99 -22.69 -21.16
N VAL A 36 -23.29 -22.03 -20.23
CA VAL A 36 -23.90 -21.54 -18.98
C VAL A 36 -25.02 -20.55 -19.28
N LEU A 37 -24.80 -19.57 -20.18
CA LEU A 37 -25.85 -18.64 -20.60
C LEU A 37 -27.08 -19.37 -21.18
N GLY A 38 -26.88 -20.40 -22.00
CA GLY A 38 -27.96 -21.21 -22.57
C GLY A 38 -28.73 -22.00 -21.52
N LEU A 39 -28.04 -22.68 -20.60
CA LEU A 39 -28.66 -23.44 -19.50
C LEU A 39 -29.43 -22.53 -18.55
N VAL A 40 -28.88 -21.35 -18.27
CA VAL A 40 -29.48 -20.37 -17.37
C VAL A 40 -30.72 -19.72 -18.02
N TRP A 41 -30.69 -19.47 -19.34
CA TRP A 41 -31.88 -19.03 -20.10
C TRP A 41 -33.03 -20.05 -20.03
N LEU A 42 -32.71 -21.36 -20.04
CA LEU A 42 -33.70 -22.43 -19.91
C LEU A 42 -34.28 -22.58 -18.49
N SER A 43 -33.61 -22.05 -17.46
CA SER A 43 -33.98 -22.27 -16.04
C SER A 43 -35.11 -21.38 -15.50
N GLY A 44 -35.37 -20.22 -16.13
CA GLY A 44 -36.43 -19.28 -15.71
C GLY A 44 -36.17 -18.45 -14.44
N ASP A 45 -35.07 -18.64 -13.71
CA ASP A 45 -34.75 -17.87 -12.49
C ASP A 45 -34.00 -16.56 -12.79
N THR A 46 -34.71 -15.43 -12.68
CA THR A 46 -34.26 -14.09 -13.08
C THR A 46 -33.10 -13.53 -12.26
N THR A 47 -32.91 -13.98 -11.02
CA THR A 47 -31.88 -13.42 -10.13
C THR A 47 -30.51 -14.06 -10.36
N LEU A 48 -30.46 -15.39 -10.44
CA LEU A 48 -29.27 -16.14 -10.82
C LEU A 48 -28.87 -15.85 -12.28
N LEU A 49 -29.86 -15.63 -13.16
CA LEU A 49 -29.71 -15.19 -14.55
C LEU A 49 -28.85 -13.93 -14.66
N SER A 50 -29.17 -12.91 -13.86
CA SER A 50 -28.51 -11.61 -13.95
C SER A 50 -27.03 -11.68 -13.52
N PHE A 51 -26.73 -12.42 -12.45
CA PHE A 51 -25.36 -12.57 -11.96
C PHE A 51 -24.47 -13.40 -12.90
N LEU A 52 -24.95 -14.58 -13.31
CA LEU A 52 -24.18 -15.47 -14.21
C LEU A 52 -23.99 -14.85 -15.60
N ALA A 53 -24.95 -14.06 -16.09
CA ALA A 53 -24.79 -13.33 -17.33
C ALA A 53 -23.68 -12.27 -17.25
N ILE A 54 -23.61 -11.50 -16.15
CA ILE A 54 -22.52 -10.53 -15.94
C ILE A 54 -21.17 -11.24 -15.88
N VAL A 55 -21.06 -12.33 -15.13
CA VAL A 55 -19.81 -13.12 -15.04
C VAL A 55 -19.42 -13.67 -16.42
N ALA A 56 -20.36 -14.25 -17.16
CA ALA A 56 -20.12 -14.77 -18.50
C ALA A 56 -19.64 -13.67 -19.46
N VAL A 57 -20.26 -12.49 -19.44
CA VAL A 57 -19.84 -11.35 -20.27
C VAL A 57 -18.42 -10.91 -19.91
N VAL A 58 -18.09 -10.77 -18.62
CA VAL A 58 -16.74 -10.40 -18.19
C VAL A 58 -15.71 -11.42 -18.64
N VAL A 59 -16.02 -12.70 -18.48
CA VAL A 59 -15.15 -13.82 -18.89
C VAL A 59 -14.98 -13.85 -20.41
N MET A 60 -16.05 -13.69 -21.18
CA MET A 60 -16.00 -13.61 -22.65
C MET A 60 -15.20 -12.40 -23.12
N CYS A 61 -15.36 -11.22 -22.51
CA CYS A 61 -14.55 -10.04 -22.81
C CYS A 61 -13.07 -10.28 -22.49
N GLY A 62 -12.75 -10.93 -21.36
CA GLY A 62 -11.39 -11.31 -20.99
C GLY A 62 -10.75 -12.28 -21.98
N ALA A 63 -11.45 -13.36 -22.32
CA ALA A 63 -11.01 -14.35 -23.31
C ALA A 63 -10.83 -13.72 -24.69
N GLY A 64 -11.79 -12.90 -25.13
CA GLY A 64 -11.71 -12.14 -26.38
C GLY A 64 -10.51 -11.19 -26.41
N ALA A 65 -10.20 -10.53 -25.28
CA ALA A 65 -9.02 -9.67 -25.17
C ALA A 65 -7.73 -10.47 -25.34
N VAL A 66 -7.64 -11.66 -24.74
CA VAL A 66 -6.46 -12.53 -24.86
C VAL A 66 -6.29 -13.04 -26.29
N LEU A 67 -7.38 -13.44 -26.95
CA LEU A 67 -7.35 -13.97 -28.31
C LEU A 67 -7.03 -12.92 -29.37
N ARG A 68 -7.52 -11.69 -29.20
CA ARG A 68 -7.30 -10.59 -30.15
C ARG A 68 -5.98 -9.84 -29.92
N ARG A 69 -5.36 -9.98 -28.74
CA ARG A 69 -4.08 -9.32 -28.43
C ARG A 69 -2.95 -9.86 -29.30
N ARG A 70 -2.46 -9.02 -30.20
CA ARG A 70 -1.34 -9.32 -31.09
C ARG A 70 -0.41 -8.12 -31.17
N LEU A 71 0.88 -8.37 -31.06
CA LEU A 71 1.91 -7.41 -31.47
C LEU A 71 2.55 -7.93 -32.76
N SER A 72 2.43 -7.16 -33.84
CA SER A 72 3.19 -7.37 -35.06
C SER A 72 4.34 -6.39 -35.08
N VAL A 73 5.55 -6.91 -35.30
CA VAL A 73 6.78 -6.11 -35.27
C VAL A 73 7.49 -6.25 -36.61
N TRP A 74 7.85 -5.11 -37.19
CA TRP A 74 8.72 -4.97 -38.35
C TRP A 74 10.03 -4.28 -37.92
N PRO A 75 11.06 -4.22 -38.79
CA PRO A 75 12.30 -3.51 -38.47
C PRO A 75 12.11 -2.03 -38.10
N ASP A 76 11.16 -1.35 -38.75
CA ASP A 76 10.94 0.10 -38.71
C ASP A 76 9.58 0.52 -38.12
N ARG A 77 8.63 -0.42 -37.96
CA ARG A 77 7.29 -0.15 -37.45
C ARG A 77 6.78 -1.25 -36.55
N PHE A 78 5.77 -0.95 -35.76
CA PHE A 78 5.05 -1.92 -34.95
C PHE A 78 3.55 -1.68 -35.04
N GLU A 79 2.80 -2.74 -34.80
CA GLU A 79 1.36 -2.70 -34.74
C GLU A 79 0.87 -3.52 -33.56
N PHE A 80 0.24 -2.83 -32.62
CA PHE A 80 -0.45 -3.42 -31.50
C PHE A 80 -1.94 -3.48 -31.80
N GLN A 81 -2.50 -4.69 -31.76
CA GLN A 81 -3.93 -4.92 -31.84
C GLN A 81 -4.41 -5.38 -30.47
N GLY A 82 -5.10 -4.51 -29.74
CA GLY A 82 -5.80 -4.82 -28.49
C GLY A 82 -7.26 -5.20 -28.73
N LEU A 83 -8.04 -5.36 -27.65
CA LEU A 83 -9.46 -5.68 -27.75
C LEU A 83 -10.29 -4.55 -28.37
N PHE A 84 -10.03 -3.31 -27.94
CA PHE A 84 -10.79 -2.11 -28.32
C PHE A 84 -9.98 -1.06 -29.08
N ARG A 85 -8.66 -1.26 -29.20
CA ARG A 85 -7.77 -0.29 -29.81
C ARG A 85 -6.79 -1.00 -30.72
N ARG A 86 -6.70 -0.52 -31.96
CA ARG A 86 -5.62 -0.85 -32.88
C ARG A 86 -4.68 0.35 -32.90
N PHE A 87 -3.41 0.07 -32.76
CA PHE A 87 -2.38 1.07 -32.65
C PHE A 87 -1.24 0.68 -33.58
N SER A 88 -0.83 1.58 -34.46
CA SER A 88 0.37 1.42 -35.25
C SER A 88 1.26 2.64 -35.03
N GLY A 89 2.56 2.41 -35.06
CA GLY A 89 3.56 3.45 -34.90
C GLY A 89 4.87 3.03 -35.54
N ARG A 90 5.74 4.00 -35.77
CA ARG A 90 7.11 3.73 -36.20
C ARG A 90 8.01 3.42 -35.01
N ARG A 91 9.07 2.66 -35.21
CA ARG A 91 9.99 2.25 -34.14
C ARG A 91 10.71 3.45 -33.52
N ASP A 92 10.99 4.48 -34.31
CA ASP A 92 11.59 5.74 -33.86
C ASP A 92 10.63 6.62 -33.04
N GLU A 93 9.32 6.35 -33.06
CA GLU A 93 8.33 6.99 -32.19
C GLU A 93 8.35 6.41 -30.77
N LEU A 94 8.99 5.24 -30.55
CA LEU A 94 9.16 4.66 -29.22
C LEU A 94 10.16 5.49 -28.42
N LEU A 95 9.72 5.95 -27.25
CA LEU A 95 10.61 6.52 -26.25
C LEU A 95 11.41 5.39 -25.56
N GLY A 96 10.76 4.25 -25.34
CA GLY A 96 11.35 3.07 -24.72
C GLY A 96 10.29 2.16 -24.12
N TYR A 97 10.73 1.22 -23.29
CA TYR A 97 9.83 0.33 -22.54
C TYR A 97 10.20 0.25 -21.05
N ARG A 98 9.23 -0.15 -20.23
CA ARG A 98 9.39 -0.49 -18.80
C ARG A 98 8.91 -1.92 -18.54
N THR A 99 9.44 -2.57 -17.52
CA THR A 99 9.07 -3.93 -17.12
C THR A 99 8.38 -3.92 -15.76
N THR A 100 7.15 -4.44 -15.68
CA THR A 100 6.45 -4.67 -14.41
C THR A 100 6.25 -6.16 -14.19
N SER A 101 6.80 -6.69 -13.09
CA SER A 101 6.60 -8.09 -12.68
C SER A 101 5.52 -8.18 -11.59
N SER A 102 4.62 -9.14 -11.73
CA SER A 102 3.57 -9.45 -10.76
C SER A 102 3.44 -10.95 -10.54
N ARG A 103 2.63 -11.37 -9.56
CA ARG A 103 2.28 -12.79 -9.36
C ARG A 103 1.59 -13.45 -10.57
N TYR A 104 1.03 -12.65 -11.49
CA TYR A 104 0.31 -13.12 -12.67
C TYR A 104 1.15 -13.07 -13.95
N GLY A 105 2.43 -12.68 -13.84
CA GLY A 105 3.37 -12.59 -14.95
C GLY A 105 4.12 -11.26 -15.01
N SER A 106 5.09 -11.21 -15.93
CA SER A 106 5.83 -10.00 -16.32
C SER A 106 5.15 -9.32 -17.50
N TYR A 107 5.11 -7.99 -17.50
CA TYR A 107 4.51 -7.17 -18.55
C TYR A 107 5.49 -6.07 -18.99
N LEU A 108 5.53 -5.81 -20.29
CA LEU A 108 6.25 -4.70 -20.91
C LEU A 108 5.28 -3.54 -21.17
N HIS A 109 5.61 -2.37 -20.65
CA HIS A 109 4.91 -1.12 -20.90
C HIS A 109 5.71 -0.27 -21.88
N PHE A 110 5.23 -0.13 -23.10
CA PHE A 110 5.86 0.69 -24.11
C PHE A 110 5.35 2.13 -23.98
N HIS A 111 6.29 3.08 -24.04
CA HIS A 111 6.02 4.51 -24.00
C HIS A 111 6.43 5.13 -25.33
N LEU A 112 5.56 5.94 -25.91
CA LEU A 112 5.84 6.71 -27.11
C LEU A 112 6.21 8.15 -26.78
N LYS A 113 6.89 8.81 -27.72
CA LYS A 113 7.29 10.22 -27.62
C LYS A 113 6.11 11.18 -27.49
N ASP A 114 4.95 10.82 -28.02
CA ASP A 114 3.71 11.62 -27.95
C ASP A 114 2.87 11.37 -26.66
N GLY A 115 3.39 10.58 -25.72
CA GLY A 115 2.72 10.27 -24.46
C GLY A 115 1.75 9.08 -24.51
N ARG A 116 1.48 8.50 -25.69
CA ARG A 116 0.69 7.26 -25.79
C ARG A 116 1.48 6.09 -25.16
N ARG A 117 0.75 5.11 -24.62
CA ARG A 117 1.31 3.91 -23.99
C ARG A 117 0.51 2.66 -24.30
N PHE A 118 1.18 1.52 -24.36
CA PHE A 118 0.52 0.21 -24.47
C PHE A 118 1.26 -0.86 -23.64
N THR A 119 0.52 -1.89 -23.23
CA THR A 119 1.03 -2.94 -22.34
C THR A 119 0.94 -4.29 -23.04
N LEU A 120 2.00 -5.07 -22.92
CA LEU A 120 2.11 -6.43 -23.44
C LEU A 120 2.58 -7.38 -22.35
N PRO A 121 2.13 -8.64 -22.35
CA PRO A 121 2.84 -9.68 -21.61
C PRO A 121 4.30 -9.75 -22.08
N ASP A 122 5.20 -10.09 -21.18
CA ASP A 122 6.63 -10.19 -21.46
C ASP A 122 6.92 -11.40 -22.34
N TYR A 123 7.03 -11.15 -23.64
CA TYR A 123 7.35 -12.16 -24.65
C TYR A 123 8.83 -12.20 -25.00
N ARG A 124 9.73 -11.65 -24.16
CA ARG A 124 11.18 -11.63 -24.47
C ARG A 124 11.81 -13.01 -24.66
N SER A 125 11.18 -14.05 -24.12
CA SER A 125 11.57 -15.44 -24.35
C SER A 125 11.26 -15.96 -25.76
N GLN A 126 10.38 -15.28 -26.51
CA GLN A 126 10.09 -15.64 -27.90
C GLN A 126 11.18 -15.09 -28.82
N ALA A 127 11.66 -15.93 -29.74
CA ALA A 127 12.72 -15.58 -30.68
C ALA A 127 12.43 -14.26 -31.42
N GLY A 128 13.44 -13.40 -31.51
CA GLY A 128 13.39 -12.14 -32.26
C GLY A 128 12.86 -10.93 -31.49
N LEU A 129 12.08 -11.08 -30.41
CA LEU A 129 11.60 -9.89 -29.68
C LEU A 129 12.72 -9.25 -28.89
N SER A 130 13.52 -10.05 -28.18
CA SER A 130 14.71 -9.56 -27.47
C SER A 130 15.68 -8.85 -28.41
N THR A 131 15.91 -9.41 -29.60
CA THR A 131 16.74 -8.78 -30.64
C THR A 131 16.13 -7.49 -31.17
N TRP A 132 14.81 -7.43 -31.38
CA TRP A 132 14.14 -6.20 -31.80
C TRP A 132 14.13 -5.13 -30.68
N LEU A 133 14.09 -5.54 -29.42
CA LEU A 133 14.19 -4.63 -28.28
C LEU A 133 15.62 -4.16 -27.99
N ALA A 134 16.65 -4.78 -28.58
CA ALA A 134 18.05 -4.47 -28.27
C ALA A 134 18.41 -2.99 -28.51
N ASP A 135 17.81 -2.35 -29.53
CA ASP A 135 18.02 -0.92 -29.80
C ASP A 135 16.92 -0.01 -29.19
N VAL A 136 15.93 -0.59 -28.51
CA VAL A 136 14.88 0.17 -27.82
C VAL A 136 15.33 0.44 -26.40
N THR A 137 15.33 1.70 -25.99
CA THR A 137 15.77 2.10 -24.65
C THR A 137 14.92 1.42 -23.58
N ASP A 138 15.58 0.65 -22.71
CA ASP A 138 14.99 0.20 -21.45
C ASP A 138 14.95 1.40 -20.48
N LEU A 139 13.76 1.95 -20.29
CA LEU A 139 13.56 3.17 -19.48
C LEU A 139 13.84 2.91 -18.01
N ASP A 140 13.64 1.69 -17.51
CA ASP A 140 13.94 1.36 -16.11
C ASP A 140 15.45 1.24 -15.92
N ALA A 141 16.16 0.63 -16.87
CA ALA A 141 17.63 0.60 -16.84
C ALA A 141 18.24 2.00 -16.96
N ARG A 142 17.69 2.86 -17.83
CA ARG A 142 18.12 4.25 -17.97
C ARG A 142 17.88 5.05 -16.70
N ASP A 143 16.66 5.02 -16.15
CA ASP A 143 16.32 5.72 -14.91
C ASP A 143 17.20 5.26 -13.74
N LYS A 144 17.50 3.95 -13.67
CA LYS A 144 18.43 3.40 -12.66
C LYS A 144 19.84 3.93 -12.85
N ALA A 145 20.35 3.97 -14.08
CA ALA A 145 21.67 4.51 -14.38
C ALA A 145 21.76 6.01 -14.07
N GLU A 146 20.73 6.79 -14.42
CA GLU A 146 20.62 8.22 -14.09
C GLU A 146 20.58 8.44 -12.57
N TYR A 147 19.83 7.62 -11.84
CA TYR A 147 19.78 7.64 -10.38
C TYR A 147 21.14 7.32 -9.75
N GLU A 148 21.84 6.28 -10.23
CA GLU A 148 23.17 5.91 -9.75
C GLU A 148 24.22 6.98 -10.07
N ALA A 149 24.18 7.56 -11.28
CA ALA A 149 25.02 8.67 -11.64
C ALA A 149 24.76 9.89 -10.75
N GLY A 150 23.49 10.21 -10.49
CA GLY A 150 23.11 11.30 -9.57
C GLY A 150 23.58 11.07 -8.13
N LEU A 151 23.55 9.83 -7.63
CA LEU A 151 24.09 9.49 -6.31
C LEU A 151 25.61 9.70 -6.25
N ILE A 152 26.35 9.28 -7.28
CA ILE A 152 27.81 9.45 -7.34
C ILE A 152 28.18 10.94 -7.50
N ALA A 153 27.37 11.71 -8.22
CA ALA A 153 27.56 13.14 -8.38
C ALA A 153 27.28 13.95 -7.11
N ASN A 154 26.61 13.36 -6.09
CA ASN A 154 26.28 14.05 -4.86
C ASN A 154 27.50 14.17 -3.92
N ASP A 155 28.01 15.38 -3.78
CA ASP A 155 29.20 15.70 -2.97
C ASP A 155 29.00 15.44 -1.47
N ALA A 156 27.76 15.32 -0.98
CA ALA A 156 27.49 14.99 0.42
C ALA A 156 27.99 13.59 0.82
N PHE A 157 28.35 12.73 -0.15
CA PHE A 157 28.92 11.41 0.11
C PHE A 157 30.46 11.38 0.15
N GLY A 158 31.14 12.50 -0.08
CA GLY A 158 32.60 12.62 -0.02
C GLY A 158 33.21 13.41 -1.18
N SER A 159 34.48 13.80 -1.07
CA SER A 159 35.15 14.61 -2.09
C SER A 159 35.57 13.80 -3.33
N ASP A 160 35.97 12.54 -3.16
CA ASP A 160 36.50 11.67 -4.22
C ASP A 160 35.48 10.59 -4.70
N PRO A 161 35.37 10.30 -6.02
CA PRO A 161 34.47 9.26 -6.53
C PRO A 161 34.62 7.87 -5.91
N ALA A 162 35.83 7.42 -5.56
CA ALA A 162 36.02 6.11 -4.95
C ALA A 162 35.51 6.11 -3.49
N GLN A 163 35.74 7.20 -2.75
CA GLN A 163 35.17 7.40 -1.42
C GLN A 163 33.63 7.45 -1.45
N ARG A 164 33.03 8.19 -2.39
CA ARG A 164 31.56 8.26 -2.54
C ARG A 164 30.94 6.90 -2.76
N LYS A 165 31.51 6.07 -3.64
CA LYS A 165 31.02 4.70 -3.89
C LYS A 165 31.03 3.85 -2.62
N ARG A 166 32.11 3.91 -1.83
CA ARG A 166 32.20 3.19 -0.54
C ARG A 166 31.18 3.70 0.46
N ALA A 167 31.03 5.02 0.62
CA ALA A 167 30.07 5.64 1.51
C ALA A 167 28.61 5.29 1.13
N ILE A 168 28.28 5.31 -0.17
CA ILE A 168 26.97 4.91 -0.68
C ILE A 168 26.69 3.44 -0.35
N ALA A 169 27.67 2.54 -0.55
CA ALA A 169 27.50 1.12 -0.26
C ALA A 169 27.21 0.87 1.23
N LEU A 170 28.00 1.47 2.13
CA LEU A 170 27.80 1.36 3.58
C LEU A 170 26.44 1.93 4.03
N GLN A 171 26.08 3.11 3.53
CA GLN A 171 24.80 3.73 3.88
C GLN A 171 23.61 2.95 3.32
N ARG A 172 23.72 2.30 2.16
CA ARG A 172 22.66 1.41 1.66
C ARG A 172 22.39 0.25 2.62
N GLN A 173 23.43 -0.36 3.19
CA GLN A 173 23.28 -1.44 4.17
C GLN A 173 22.62 -0.92 5.45
N LEU A 174 23.11 0.21 5.99
CA LEU A 174 22.52 0.85 7.17
C LEU A 174 21.04 1.18 6.96
N LEU A 175 20.70 1.83 5.85
CA LEU A 175 19.33 2.23 5.54
C LEU A 175 18.41 1.04 5.28
N THR A 176 18.94 -0.05 4.74
CA THR A 176 18.20 -1.31 4.65
C THR A 176 17.82 -1.81 6.04
N GLY A 177 18.77 -1.79 6.99
CA GLY A 177 18.52 -2.13 8.39
C GLY A 177 17.45 -1.23 9.03
N ILE A 178 17.57 0.09 8.85
CA ILE A 178 16.59 1.06 9.38
C ILE A 178 15.19 0.85 8.77
N ASN A 179 15.10 0.60 7.47
CA ASN A 179 13.83 0.31 6.79
C ASN A 179 13.20 -1.00 7.29
N ILE A 180 13.99 -2.06 7.47
CA ILE A 180 13.50 -3.31 8.05
C ILE A 180 13.00 -3.08 9.47
N ALA A 181 13.76 -2.36 10.30
CA ALA A 181 13.37 -2.05 11.68
C ALA A 181 12.06 -1.25 11.74
N GLY A 182 11.90 -0.21 10.92
CA GLY A 182 10.65 0.55 10.88
C GLY A 182 9.46 -0.25 10.37
N CYS A 183 9.64 -1.11 9.36
CA CYS A 183 8.60 -2.04 8.93
C CYS A 183 8.25 -3.05 10.04
N ALA A 184 9.24 -3.56 10.77
CA ALA A 184 9.02 -4.48 11.88
C ALA A 184 8.24 -3.82 13.03
N CYS A 185 8.55 -2.56 13.38
CA CYS A 185 7.79 -1.80 14.37
C CYS A 185 6.33 -1.60 13.94
N GLY A 186 6.10 -1.19 12.69
CA GLY A 186 4.73 -1.04 12.17
C GLY A 186 3.97 -2.37 12.10
N ALA A 187 4.64 -3.46 11.73
CA ALA A 187 4.06 -4.80 11.73
C ALA A 187 3.74 -5.30 13.15
N TRP A 188 4.60 -5.01 14.14
CA TRP A 188 4.34 -5.32 15.54
C TRP A 188 3.04 -4.66 16.01
N LEU A 189 2.87 -3.35 15.76
CA LEU A 189 1.64 -2.63 16.10
C LEU A 189 0.42 -3.11 15.29
N ALA A 190 0.58 -3.51 14.03
CA ALA A 190 -0.54 -3.91 13.18
C ALA A 190 -1.07 -5.33 13.47
N PHE A 191 -0.17 -6.28 13.80
CA PHE A 191 -0.53 -7.70 13.90
C PHE A 191 -0.47 -8.26 15.31
N TYR A 192 0.36 -7.70 16.19
CA TYR A 192 0.53 -8.19 17.55
C TYR A 192 0.79 -7.04 18.54
N PRO A 193 -0.19 -6.13 18.74
CA PRO A 193 0.00 -4.92 19.53
C PRO A 193 -0.01 -5.18 21.04
N HIS A 194 0.78 -6.14 21.53
CA HIS A 194 0.91 -6.44 22.94
C HIS A 194 2.37 -6.30 23.40
N PRO A 195 2.66 -5.44 24.41
CA PRO A 195 1.77 -4.46 25.03
C PRO A 195 1.53 -3.23 24.13
N LEU A 196 0.26 -2.80 24.00
CA LEU A 196 -0.18 -1.81 23.01
C LEU A 196 0.54 -0.47 23.11
N LEU A 197 0.68 0.06 24.33
CA LEU A 197 1.35 1.34 24.57
C LEU A 197 2.81 1.34 24.06
N TYR A 198 3.57 0.28 24.31
CA TYR A 198 4.96 0.19 23.86
C TYR A 198 5.07 0.07 22.33
N ALA A 199 4.16 -0.68 21.70
CA ALA A 199 4.13 -0.77 20.24
C ALA A 199 3.81 0.60 19.59
N ARG A 200 2.87 1.37 20.17
CA ARG A 200 2.55 2.74 19.74
C ARG A 200 3.74 3.68 19.93
N LEU A 201 4.38 3.68 21.10
CA LEU A 201 5.57 4.49 21.41
C LEU A 201 6.75 4.16 20.50
N ALA A 202 7.00 2.87 20.22
CA ALA A 202 8.06 2.45 19.31
C ALA A 202 7.83 2.98 17.88
N CYS A 203 6.60 2.92 17.38
CA CYS A 203 6.27 3.48 16.06
C CYS A 203 6.48 5.00 16.02
N ALA A 204 6.01 5.73 17.04
CA ALA A 204 6.20 7.17 17.15
C ALA A 204 7.69 7.55 17.22
N ALA A 205 8.48 6.84 18.04
CA ALA A 205 9.91 7.07 18.18
C ALA A 205 10.65 6.84 16.86
N VAL A 206 10.37 5.75 16.15
CA VAL A 206 10.99 5.49 14.83
C VAL A 206 10.60 6.57 13.82
N PHE A 207 9.33 6.95 13.77
CA PHE A 207 8.85 8.00 12.86
C PHE A 207 9.61 9.33 13.04
N VAL A 208 9.73 9.79 14.29
CA VAL A 208 10.45 11.03 14.63
C VAL A 208 11.96 10.88 14.40
N ALA A 209 12.55 9.75 14.82
CA ALA A 209 13.99 9.51 14.65
C ALA A 209 14.39 9.52 13.16
N VAL A 210 13.59 8.89 12.29
CA VAL A 210 13.83 8.85 10.83
C VAL A 210 13.74 10.25 10.22
N LEU A 211 12.76 11.06 10.64
CA LEU A 211 12.63 12.46 10.22
C LEU A 211 13.88 13.28 10.59
N VAL A 212 14.31 13.20 11.85
CA VAL A 212 15.49 13.91 12.36
C VAL A 212 16.76 13.44 11.64
N MET A 213 16.93 12.13 11.50
CA MET A 213 18.04 11.52 10.75
C MET A 213 18.11 12.04 9.31
N ALA A 214 16.98 12.11 8.61
CA ALA A 214 16.93 12.64 7.25
C ALA A 214 17.28 14.13 7.19
N ALA A 215 16.77 14.93 8.14
CA ALA A 215 17.08 16.36 8.25
C ALA A 215 18.58 16.61 8.48
N LEU A 216 19.21 15.82 9.36
CA LEU A 216 20.65 15.92 9.66
C LEU A 216 21.55 15.28 8.60
N SER A 217 20.99 14.61 7.60
CA SER A 217 21.76 13.88 6.59
C SER A 217 22.47 14.77 5.57
N ASN A 218 22.29 16.10 5.61
CA ASN A 218 22.82 17.06 4.63
C ASN A 218 22.47 16.68 3.18
N GLY A 219 21.24 16.21 2.96
CA GLY A 219 20.74 15.87 1.62
C GLY A 219 21.17 14.50 1.11
N ARG A 220 21.77 13.63 1.93
CA ARG A 220 22.07 12.23 1.55
C ARG A 220 20.83 11.36 1.49
N TRP A 221 19.85 11.62 2.37
CA TRP A 221 18.67 10.78 2.56
C TRP A 221 17.38 11.50 2.15
N ALA A 222 16.44 10.72 1.63
CA ALA A 222 15.10 11.15 1.25
C ALA A 222 14.06 10.32 2.03
N LEU A 223 12.98 10.99 2.44
CA LEU A 223 11.85 10.36 3.14
C LEU A 223 10.81 9.81 2.17
N MET A 224 10.90 10.15 0.89
CA MET A 224 9.88 9.79 -0.11
C MET A 224 10.37 8.84 -1.20
N TRP A 225 9.46 7.98 -1.67
CA TRP A 225 9.67 7.16 -2.86
C TRP A 225 9.57 8.02 -4.12
N ASP A 226 10.70 8.57 -4.55
CA ASP A 226 10.84 9.16 -5.88
C ASP A 226 12.11 8.65 -6.55
N ILE A 227 11.94 7.98 -7.68
CA ILE A 227 13.02 7.40 -8.49
C ILE A 227 13.94 8.51 -9.03
N LYS A 228 13.40 9.70 -9.29
CA LYS A 228 14.16 10.82 -9.86
C LYS A 228 15.02 11.56 -8.85
N ASN A 229 14.78 11.37 -7.56
CA ASN A 229 15.51 12.06 -6.50
C ASN A 229 16.77 11.24 -6.14
N PRO A 230 18.00 11.70 -6.48
CA PRO A 230 19.24 10.94 -6.34
C PRO A 230 19.75 10.93 -4.89
N LYS A 231 18.91 10.41 -3.99
CA LYS A 231 19.13 10.29 -2.56
C LYS A 231 18.73 8.90 -2.11
N LEU A 232 19.40 8.39 -1.08
CA LEU A 232 19.06 7.09 -0.51
C LEU A 232 17.74 7.19 0.27
N LYS A 233 16.92 6.14 0.23
CA LYS A 233 15.51 6.20 0.63
C LYS A 233 15.27 5.63 2.04
N LEU A 234 14.53 6.40 2.85
CA LEU A 234 14.02 6.04 4.18
C LEU A 234 12.49 5.90 4.22
N ALA A 235 11.83 5.92 3.05
CA ALA A 235 10.38 5.96 2.96
C ALA A 235 9.67 4.83 3.74
N PRO A 236 10.09 3.55 3.68
CA PRO A 236 9.48 2.51 4.49
C PRO A 236 9.59 2.76 6.01
N ALA A 237 10.79 3.13 6.50
CA ALA A 237 11.02 3.40 7.92
C ALA A 237 10.19 4.60 8.43
N PHE A 238 9.88 5.55 7.55
CA PHE A 238 9.09 6.73 7.89
C PHE A 238 7.58 6.49 7.77
N LEU A 239 7.13 5.98 6.62
CA LEU A 239 5.70 5.91 6.29
C LEU A 239 4.98 4.76 6.98
N VAL A 240 5.63 3.60 7.15
CA VAL A 240 4.97 2.42 7.71
C VAL A 240 4.62 2.61 9.20
N PRO A 241 5.53 3.08 10.08
CA PRO A 241 5.18 3.39 11.47
C PRO A 241 4.11 4.48 11.61
N ALA A 242 4.16 5.53 10.77
CA ALA A 242 3.15 6.58 10.76
C ALA A 242 1.76 6.03 10.42
N LEU A 243 1.66 5.23 9.35
CA LEU A 243 0.42 4.60 8.95
C LEU A 243 -0.10 3.64 10.02
N ALA A 244 0.77 2.80 10.57
CA ALA A 244 0.40 1.84 11.62
C ALA A 244 -0.10 2.56 12.88
N LEU A 245 0.55 3.66 13.28
CA LEU A 245 0.15 4.46 14.44
C LEU A 245 -1.23 5.07 14.23
N GLY A 246 -1.46 5.76 13.10
CA GLY A 246 -2.77 6.33 12.77
C GLY A 246 -3.86 5.25 12.65
N PHE A 247 -3.56 4.13 12.00
CA PHE A 247 -4.51 3.02 11.86
C PHE A 247 -4.87 2.38 13.21
N SER A 248 -3.93 2.29 14.15
CA SER A 248 -4.19 1.71 15.48
C SER A 248 -5.29 2.46 16.24
N PHE A 249 -5.29 3.79 16.22
CA PHE A 249 -6.34 4.62 16.85
C PHE A 249 -7.64 4.67 16.04
N PHE A 250 -7.56 4.39 14.74
CA PHE A 250 -8.76 4.24 13.93
C PHE A 250 -9.53 2.96 14.31
N VAL A 251 -8.81 1.86 14.50
CA VAL A 251 -9.40 0.53 14.78
C VAL A 251 -9.75 0.30 16.25
N ASN A 252 -9.03 0.94 17.18
CA ASN A 252 -9.27 0.81 18.62
C ASN A 252 -10.24 1.89 19.09
N ASP A 253 -11.29 1.51 19.82
CA ASP A 253 -12.34 2.41 20.33
C ASP A 253 -12.09 2.85 21.77
N ASP A 254 -10.83 2.82 22.20
CA ASP A 254 -10.34 3.28 23.50
C ASP A 254 -10.48 4.80 23.64
N VAL A 255 -10.25 5.57 22.58
CA VAL A 255 -10.43 7.02 22.59
C VAL A 255 -11.85 7.40 22.17
N LEU A 256 -12.55 8.18 22.99
CA LEU A 256 -13.90 8.66 22.71
C LEU A 256 -13.89 9.91 21.81
N ASP A 257 -13.05 10.89 22.14
CA ASP A 257 -13.05 12.20 21.48
C ASP A 257 -12.10 12.25 20.25
N LYS A 258 -12.06 11.17 19.46
CA LYS A 258 -11.16 10.99 18.30
C LYS A 258 -11.19 12.15 17.29
N MET A 259 -12.38 12.67 17.00
CA MET A 259 -12.57 13.74 16.02
C MET A 259 -12.09 15.09 16.54
N ALA A 260 -12.16 15.34 17.85
CA ALA A 260 -11.65 16.57 18.44
C ALA A 260 -10.13 16.69 18.31
N ALA A 261 -9.42 15.56 18.27
CA ALA A 261 -7.99 15.48 18.02
C ALA A 261 -7.60 15.72 16.55
N ALA A 262 -8.55 15.75 15.61
CA ALA A 262 -8.25 15.92 14.17
C ALA A 262 -7.62 17.29 13.88
N THR A 263 -8.07 18.36 14.54
CA THR A 263 -7.56 19.73 14.33
C THR A 263 -6.09 19.88 14.72
N PRO A 264 -5.64 19.55 15.95
CA PRO A 264 -4.22 19.57 16.28
C PRO A 264 -3.42 18.51 15.50
N GLY A 265 -4.03 17.37 15.17
CA GLY A 265 -3.43 16.38 14.29
C GLY A 265 -3.07 16.94 12.91
N LEU A 266 -3.98 17.71 12.30
CA LEU A 266 -3.77 18.37 11.01
C LEU A 266 -2.70 19.47 11.10
N ALA A 267 -2.68 20.25 12.18
CA ALA A 267 -1.64 21.25 12.43
C ALA A 267 -0.25 20.61 12.54
N MET A 268 -0.13 19.53 13.32
CA MET A 268 1.11 18.76 13.44
C MET A 268 1.52 18.13 12.09
N ALA A 269 0.56 17.59 11.34
CA ALA A 269 0.79 17.03 10.01
C ALA A 269 1.35 18.09 9.05
N ALA A 270 0.83 19.31 9.07
CA ALA A 270 1.32 20.42 8.25
C ALA A 270 2.77 20.78 8.59
N VAL A 271 3.13 20.80 9.87
CA VAL A 271 4.52 21.04 10.32
C VAL A 271 5.44 19.94 9.81
N VAL A 272 5.08 18.67 10.06
CA VAL A 272 5.90 17.52 9.62
C VAL A 272 6.00 17.47 8.10
N MET A 273 4.92 17.75 7.37
CA MET A 273 4.94 17.78 5.91
C MET A 273 5.78 18.94 5.37
N GLY A 274 5.75 20.11 6.03
CA GLY A 274 6.64 21.22 5.73
C GLY A 274 8.12 20.80 5.84
N LEU A 275 8.48 20.09 6.91
CA LEU A 275 9.83 19.53 7.07
C LEU A 275 10.17 18.50 5.98
N VAL A 276 9.25 17.61 5.62
CA VAL A 276 9.42 16.63 4.54
C VAL A 276 9.70 17.32 3.20
N ILE A 277 8.95 18.38 2.87
CA ILE A 277 9.13 19.17 1.64
C ILE A 277 10.48 19.91 1.65
N LEU A 278 10.91 20.43 2.81
CA LEU A 278 12.21 21.09 2.96
C LEU A 278 13.37 20.11 2.77
N ILE A 279 13.23 18.88 3.27
CA ILE A 279 14.20 17.78 3.09
C ILE A 279 14.20 17.35 1.62
N ASP A 280 13.04 17.08 1.04
CA ASP A 280 12.86 16.57 -0.33
C ASP A 280 12.26 17.63 -1.25
N ARG A 281 13.09 18.56 -1.75
CA ARG A 281 12.61 19.70 -2.57
C ARG A 281 12.09 19.35 -3.98
N LYS A 282 12.34 18.13 -4.47
CA LYS A 282 11.99 17.69 -5.84
C LYS A 282 11.09 16.47 -5.79
N ILE A 283 9.84 16.66 -5.39
CA ILE A 283 8.86 15.59 -5.27
C ILE A 283 7.75 15.76 -6.32
N ALA A 284 7.35 14.67 -6.95
CA ALA A 284 6.15 14.64 -7.79
C ALA A 284 4.86 14.85 -6.96
N PHE A 285 3.97 15.73 -7.41
CA PHE A 285 2.72 16.08 -6.70
C PHE A 285 1.88 14.88 -6.20
N PRO A 286 1.67 13.79 -6.97
CA PRO A 286 0.94 12.63 -6.46
C PRO A 286 1.61 11.98 -5.23
N ALA A 287 2.94 11.94 -5.20
CA ALA A 287 3.68 11.40 -4.06
C ALA A 287 3.52 12.30 -2.82
N VAL A 288 3.47 13.63 -3.01
CA VAL A 288 3.20 14.61 -1.95
C VAL A 288 1.84 14.33 -1.30
N LEU A 289 0.78 14.15 -2.09
CA LEU A 289 -0.56 13.89 -1.57
C LEU A 289 -0.64 12.58 -0.77
N TRP A 290 -0.09 11.49 -1.31
CA TRP A 290 -0.06 10.20 -0.60
C TRP A 290 0.74 10.28 0.70
N THR A 291 1.87 10.98 0.68
CA THR A 291 2.71 11.17 1.87
C THR A 291 2.02 12.04 2.90
N ALA A 292 1.37 13.13 2.48
CA ALA A 292 0.60 14.00 3.35
C ALA A 292 -0.55 13.25 4.04
N ALA A 293 -1.23 12.33 3.33
CA ALA A 293 -2.27 11.50 3.94
C ALA A 293 -1.71 10.56 5.01
N ILE A 294 -0.57 9.89 4.75
CA ILE A 294 0.07 8.98 5.72
C ILE A 294 0.64 9.74 6.92
N VAL A 295 1.33 10.87 6.67
CA VAL A 295 1.84 11.75 7.72
C VAL A 295 0.70 12.33 8.54
N GLY A 296 -0.42 12.68 7.89
CA GLY A 296 -1.65 13.12 8.56
C GLY A 296 -2.20 12.08 9.52
N ALA A 297 -2.33 10.83 9.06
CA ALA A 297 -2.76 9.73 9.91
C ALA A 297 -1.80 9.49 11.09
N GLY A 298 -0.49 9.50 10.83
CA GLY A 298 0.53 9.33 11.86
C GLY A 298 0.57 10.47 12.88
N ALA A 299 0.42 11.73 12.43
CA ALA A 299 0.37 12.90 13.29
C ALA A 299 -0.88 12.91 14.17
N TRP A 300 -2.05 12.57 13.62
CA TRP A 300 -3.28 12.38 14.38
C TRP A 300 -3.13 11.28 15.44
N GLY A 301 -2.61 10.11 15.05
CA GLY A 301 -2.32 9.04 16.00
C GLY A 301 -1.29 9.42 17.07
N GLY A 302 -0.29 10.25 16.71
CA GLY A 302 0.69 10.78 17.65
C GLY A 302 0.09 11.74 18.69
N VAL A 303 -0.86 12.59 18.29
CA VAL A 303 -1.59 13.46 19.24
C VAL A 303 -2.40 12.63 20.22
N LEU A 304 -3.10 11.60 19.74
CA LEU A 304 -3.86 10.69 20.60
C LEU A 304 -2.97 9.88 21.54
N LEU A 305 -1.83 9.39 21.04
CA LEU A 305 -0.83 8.71 21.86
C LEU A 305 -0.27 9.63 22.94
N TYR A 306 0.04 10.89 22.61
CA TYR A 306 0.49 11.85 23.61
C TYR A 306 -0.58 12.10 24.67
N ASN A 307 -1.84 12.23 24.26
CA ASN A 307 -2.97 12.40 25.17
C ASN A 307 -3.11 11.23 26.16
N GLU A 308 -2.95 10.00 25.70
CA GLU A 308 -3.00 8.78 26.53
C GLU A 308 -1.76 8.65 27.41
N ALA A 309 -0.57 8.72 26.81
CA ALA A 309 0.71 8.42 27.49
C ALA A 309 1.13 9.47 28.52
N GLN A 310 0.62 10.70 28.42
CA GLN A 310 0.88 11.78 29.38
C GLN A 310 -0.29 12.01 30.35
N ASP A 311 -1.34 11.18 30.29
CA ASP A 311 -2.44 11.30 31.22
C ASP A 311 -2.03 10.82 32.61
N THR A 312 -1.86 11.78 33.51
CA THR A 312 -1.54 11.53 34.93
C THR A 312 -2.75 11.75 35.82
N THR A 313 -3.92 12.04 35.24
CA THR A 313 -5.12 12.30 36.02
C THR A 313 -5.68 10.98 36.58
N PRO A 314 -6.16 10.96 37.83
CA PRO A 314 -6.80 9.77 38.37
C PRO A 314 -8.10 9.50 37.58
N PRO A 315 -8.32 8.26 37.12
CA PRO A 315 -9.54 7.95 36.36
C PRO A 315 -10.78 8.00 37.22
N THR A 316 -11.90 8.37 36.61
CA THR A 316 -13.23 8.21 37.22
C THR A 316 -13.72 6.79 36.96
N VAL A 317 -13.98 6.04 38.03
CA VAL A 317 -14.44 4.65 37.92
C VAL A 317 -15.96 4.59 37.85
N TYR A 318 -16.49 3.99 36.80
CA TYR A 318 -17.91 3.68 36.64
C TYR A 318 -18.12 2.17 36.74
N ARG A 319 -19.06 1.75 37.58
CA ARG A 319 -19.55 0.38 37.62
C ARG A 319 -20.78 0.27 36.74
N THR A 320 -20.74 -0.64 35.78
CA THR A 320 -21.88 -0.98 34.93
C THR A 320 -22.11 -2.49 34.95
N VAL A 321 -23.21 -2.94 34.36
CA VAL A 321 -23.56 -4.36 34.25
C VAL A 321 -23.44 -4.79 32.80
N VAL A 322 -22.84 -5.96 32.56
CA VAL A 322 -22.82 -6.57 31.23
C VAL A 322 -24.23 -7.02 30.86
N VAL A 323 -24.78 -6.46 29.79
CA VAL A 323 -26.13 -6.77 29.28
C VAL A 323 -26.08 -7.90 28.27
N ASP A 324 -25.11 -7.85 27.36
CA ASP A 324 -24.96 -8.86 26.30
C ASP A 324 -23.50 -8.97 25.83
N LYS A 325 -23.21 -10.03 25.07
CA LYS A 325 -21.89 -10.31 24.51
C LYS A 325 -22.06 -10.81 23.08
N ARG A 326 -21.31 -10.23 22.14
CA ARG A 326 -21.34 -10.70 20.74
C ARG A 326 -19.95 -10.83 20.13
N ILE A 327 -19.83 -11.76 19.21
CA ILE A 327 -18.64 -12.00 18.39
C ILE A 327 -18.99 -11.63 16.96
N ASN A 328 -18.20 -10.73 16.36
CA ASN A 328 -18.27 -10.45 14.94
C ASN A 328 -17.17 -11.22 14.24
N GLU A 329 -17.53 -12.33 13.59
CA GLU A 329 -16.63 -13.15 12.78
C GLU A 329 -16.64 -12.68 11.33
N GLY A 330 -15.55 -12.05 10.91
CA GLY A 330 -15.29 -11.76 9.51
C GLY A 330 -14.38 -12.81 8.88
N ARG A 331 -14.32 -12.85 7.55
CA ARG A 331 -13.44 -13.77 6.78
C ARG A 331 -11.96 -13.74 7.20
N ARG A 332 -11.49 -12.66 7.82
CA ARG A 332 -10.08 -12.43 8.16
C ARG A 332 -9.82 -11.95 9.60
N SER A 333 -10.86 -11.72 10.40
CA SER A 333 -10.71 -11.17 11.75
C SER A 333 -11.94 -11.44 12.60
N THR A 334 -11.71 -11.73 13.88
CA THR A 334 -12.74 -11.88 14.90
C THR A 334 -12.67 -10.67 15.83
N SER A 335 -13.79 -10.01 16.08
CA SER A 335 -13.88 -8.88 17.02
C SER A 335 -14.87 -9.20 18.13
N TYR A 336 -14.51 -8.85 19.36
CA TYR A 336 -15.27 -9.15 20.56
C TYR A 336 -15.91 -7.87 21.09
N TYR A 337 -17.21 -7.93 21.34
CA TYR A 337 -17.98 -6.80 21.86
C TYR A 337 -18.73 -7.22 23.13
N VAL A 338 -18.72 -6.32 24.11
CA VAL A 338 -19.50 -6.43 25.34
C VAL A 338 -20.48 -5.26 25.35
N ASP A 339 -21.76 -5.56 25.41
CA ASP A 339 -22.80 -4.56 25.60
C ASP A 339 -23.04 -4.38 27.10
N VAL A 340 -23.09 -3.12 27.53
CA VAL A 340 -23.18 -2.73 28.94
C VAL A 340 -24.39 -1.85 29.16
N ALA A 341 -24.91 -1.87 30.39
CA ALA A 341 -25.94 -0.94 30.81
C ALA A 341 -25.41 0.50 30.73
N ALA A 342 -26.34 1.48 30.63
CA ALA A 342 -25.97 2.89 30.59
C ALA A 342 -25.03 3.25 31.74
N TRP A 343 -23.93 3.91 31.41
CA TRP A 343 -22.84 4.21 32.33
C TRP A 343 -22.24 5.56 31.99
N GLY A 344 -21.67 6.24 32.99
CA GLY A 344 -21.01 7.52 32.78
C GLY A 344 -21.93 8.66 32.30
N PRO A 345 -21.36 9.68 31.64
CA PRO A 345 -22.08 10.74 30.96
C PRO A 345 -23.07 10.21 29.89
N ALA A 346 -24.07 11.01 29.52
CA ALA A 346 -25.16 10.60 28.64
C ALA A 346 -24.74 10.20 27.21
N ASP A 347 -23.51 10.50 26.79
CA ASP A 347 -22.96 10.23 25.45
C ASP A 347 -22.10 8.95 25.36
N MET A 348 -22.07 8.12 26.41
CA MET A 348 -21.21 6.94 26.45
C MET A 348 -21.73 5.78 25.59
N PRO A 349 -20.84 5.06 24.88
CA PRO A 349 -21.24 3.93 24.06
C PRO A 349 -21.74 2.77 24.93
N ALA A 350 -22.91 2.23 24.58
CA ALA A 350 -23.46 1.03 25.21
C ALA A 350 -22.73 -0.25 24.76
N SER A 351 -21.99 -0.20 23.65
CA SER A 351 -21.26 -1.34 23.10
C SER A 351 -19.76 -1.07 23.08
N LEU A 352 -19.00 -1.91 23.77
CA LEU A 352 -17.56 -1.74 23.94
C LEU A 352 -16.84 -2.84 23.19
N LYS A 353 -15.91 -2.46 22.32
CA LYS A 353 -14.95 -3.39 21.71
C LYS A 353 -13.86 -3.70 22.74
N VAL A 354 -13.72 -4.97 23.10
CA VAL A 354 -12.78 -5.42 24.14
C VAL A 354 -11.80 -6.44 23.59
N ASP A 355 -10.71 -6.69 24.32
CA ASP A 355 -9.83 -7.82 24.03
C ASP A 355 -10.51 -9.16 24.36
N TYR A 356 -9.94 -10.26 23.87
CA TYR A 356 -10.48 -11.59 24.10
C TYR A 356 -10.48 -11.97 25.59
N ALA A 357 -9.46 -11.58 26.34
CA ALA A 357 -9.33 -11.94 27.75
C ALA A 357 -10.39 -11.28 28.64
N VAL A 358 -10.85 -10.08 28.28
CA VAL A 358 -11.96 -9.39 28.95
C VAL A 358 -13.29 -9.91 28.46
N TYR A 359 -13.42 -10.19 27.16
CA TYR A 359 -14.59 -10.85 26.64
C TYR A 359 -14.83 -12.20 27.32
N GLU A 360 -13.81 -13.04 27.47
CA GLU A 360 -13.94 -14.36 28.10
C GLU A 360 -14.38 -14.25 29.57
N ARG A 361 -13.79 -13.31 30.32
CA ARG A 361 -14.11 -13.09 31.75
C ARG A 361 -15.45 -12.41 32.00
N ALA A 362 -15.93 -11.59 31.05
CA ALA A 362 -17.20 -10.91 31.19
C ALA A 362 -18.37 -11.91 31.14
N THR A 363 -19.30 -11.85 32.10
CA THR A 363 -20.53 -12.64 32.10
C THR A 363 -21.74 -11.71 32.14
N THR A 364 -22.78 -12.00 31.36
CA THR A 364 -24.04 -11.26 31.41
C THR A 364 -24.59 -11.22 32.84
N GLY A 365 -25.02 -10.04 33.29
CA GLY A 365 -25.46 -9.79 34.66
C GLY A 365 -24.34 -9.49 35.66
N GLN A 366 -23.06 -9.69 35.30
CA GLN A 366 -21.95 -9.31 36.17
C GLN A 366 -21.56 -7.84 36.01
N ALA A 367 -21.01 -7.28 37.09
CA ALA A 367 -20.48 -5.94 37.08
C ALA A 367 -19.17 -5.86 36.27
N LEU A 368 -19.09 -4.88 35.37
CA LEU A 368 -17.87 -4.46 34.68
C LEU A 368 -17.49 -3.07 35.17
N CYS A 369 -16.21 -2.87 35.51
CA CYS A 369 -15.70 -1.57 35.89
C CYS A 369 -14.98 -0.92 34.72
N LEU A 370 -15.40 0.29 34.40
CA LEU A 370 -14.85 1.11 33.34
C LEU A 370 -14.12 2.29 33.98
N ARG A 371 -12.88 2.53 33.57
CA ARG A 371 -12.13 3.70 34.03
C ARG A 371 -12.16 4.73 32.91
N LEU A 372 -12.83 5.84 33.17
CA LEU A 372 -12.88 6.97 32.27
C LEU A 372 -11.74 7.93 32.61
N HIS A 373 -10.84 8.11 31.67
CA HIS A 373 -9.72 9.03 31.75
C HIS A 373 -10.04 10.34 31.04
N LYS A 374 -9.51 11.45 31.55
CA LYS A 374 -9.75 12.78 30.97
C LYS A 374 -8.87 13.03 29.73
N GLY A 375 -7.71 12.40 29.66
CA GLY A 375 -6.67 12.67 28.67
C GLY A 375 -5.82 13.89 29.02
N ALA A 376 -4.53 13.85 28.72
CA ALA A 376 -3.61 14.97 28.95
C ALA A 376 -3.98 16.23 28.14
N LEU A 377 -4.60 16.04 26.98
CA LEU A 377 -5.10 17.10 26.10
C LEU A 377 -6.62 17.30 26.23
N GLY A 378 -7.26 16.62 27.20
CA GLY A 378 -8.71 16.66 27.39
C GLY A 378 -9.51 15.77 26.43
N TYR A 379 -8.85 14.86 25.69
CA TYR A 379 -9.56 13.85 24.90
C TYR A 379 -9.81 12.62 25.76
N ARG A 380 -11.07 12.33 26.05
CA ARG A 380 -11.44 11.23 26.93
C ARG A 380 -11.09 9.90 26.28
N TRP A 381 -10.60 8.98 27.11
CA TRP A 381 -10.33 7.61 26.70
C TRP A 381 -10.70 6.65 27.84
N ILE A 382 -10.91 5.39 27.49
CA ILE A 382 -11.41 4.37 28.40
C ILE A 382 -10.44 3.20 28.45
N ASP A 383 -10.32 2.61 29.63
CA ASP A 383 -9.79 1.27 29.78
C ASP A 383 -10.69 0.46 30.74
N TYR A 384 -10.39 -0.83 30.85
CA TYR A 384 -11.11 -1.77 31.67
C TYR A 384 -10.12 -2.49 32.57
N ASP A 385 -10.25 -2.27 33.87
CA ASP A 385 -9.39 -2.92 34.85
C ASP A 385 -10.06 -2.83 36.21
N CYS A 386 -10.78 -3.88 36.57
CA CYS A 386 -10.99 -4.24 37.97
C CYS A 386 -11.04 -5.76 38.05
N ALA A 387 -10.37 -6.32 39.07
CA ALA A 387 -10.78 -7.60 39.60
C ALA A 387 -12.28 -7.50 39.94
N ALA A 388 -13.10 -8.36 39.34
CA ALA A 388 -14.54 -8.37 39.57
C ALA A 388 -14.81 -8.56 41.07
N GLY A 389 -15.13 -7.48 41.78
CA GLY A 389 -15.71 -7.56 43.10
C GLY A 389 -17.18 -7.99 42.97
N PRO A 390 -17.75 -8.72 43.95
CA PRO A 390 -19.17 -9.04 43.92
C PRO A 390 -20.01 -7.76 43.83
N ALA A 391 -21.05 -7.80 42.99
CA ALA A 391 -22.01 -6.69 42.87
C ALA A 391 -22.56 -6.38 44.26
N ALA A 392 -22.49 -5.11 44.68
CA ALA A 392 -23.19 -4.67 45.88
C ALA A 392 -24.70 -4.79 45.58
N GLY A 393 -25.35 -5.73 46.26
CA GLY A 393 -26.77 -6.05 46.10
C GLY A 393 -27.70 -4.98 46.61
#